data_AF-A0A2G5QKG2-F1
#
_entry.id   AF-A0A2G5QKG2-F1
#
_cell.length_a   1.000
_cell.length_b   1.000
_cell.length_c   1.000
_cell.angle_alpha   90.00
_cell.angle_beta   90.00
_cell.angle_gamma   90.00
#
_symmetry.space_group_name_H-M   'P 1'
#
loop_
_entity.id
_entity.type
_entity.pdbx_description
1 polymer ?
#
loop_
_entity_poly.entity_id
_entity_poly.type
_entity_poly.pdbx_seq_one_letter_code
_entity_poly.pdbx_strand_id
1 'polypeptide(L)'
;MGAGMTDQAPKPVPTFYGHPITPKLTKEQEARAIELFAEGMSIKKVATTLQVGENRVRTLRDKRKTAEAQALFQATKNTPAALNNLQEGLNKVISILDQLVTNEAAQNTEIRKMNKALFRRSTENKRLRETVAQQKADLRDLKRFYHGKTGREWL
;
A
#
# COMPACT_ATOMS: atom_id res chain seq x y z
N MET A 1 -14.83 -19.64 69.19
CA MET A 1 -13.36 -19.45 69.23
C MET A 1 -12.77 -20.60 68.44
N GLY A 2 -11.97 -20.49 67.39
CA GLY A 2 -11.28 -19.41 66.70
C GLY A 2 -10.32 -20.17 65.77
N ALA A 3 -10.69 -20.36 64.51
CA ALA A 3 -9.88 -21.13 63.55
C ALA A 3 -9.11 -20.14 62.67
N GLY A 4 -7.80 -20.36 62.61
CA GLY A 4 -6.83 -19.43 62.06
C GLY A 4 -6.93 -19.25 60.55
N MET A 5 -6.69 -18.02 60.13
CA MET A 5 -6.15 -17.70 58.82
C MET A 5 -5.15 -16.57 59.01
N THR A 6 -3.89 -16.91 59.31
CA THR A 6 -2.79 -15.98 59.09
C THR A 6 -2.24 -16.27 57.70
N ASP A 7 -2.78 -15.57 56.69
CA ASP A 7 -2.06 -15.34 55.44
C ASP A 7 -0.81 -14.53 55.79
N GLN A 8 0.26 -15.23 56.16
CA GLN A 8 1.57 -14.64 56.32
C GLN A 8 2.03 -14.20 54.94
N ALA A 9 1.97 -12.88 54.69
CA ALA A 9 2.66 -12.27 53.57
C ALA A 9 4.10 -12.82 53.53
N PRO A 10 4.59 -13.30 52.38
CA PRO A 10 5.88 -13.96 52.30
C PRO A 10 6.96 -12.99 52.77
N LYS A 11 7.75 -13.40 53.77
CA LYS A 11 8.88 -12.61 54.28
C LYS A 11 9.82 -12.29 53.11
N PRO A 12 10.23 -11.03 52.93
CA PRO A 12 11.05 -10.66 51.78
C PRO A 12 12.41 -11.37 51.85
N VAL A 13 12.73 -12.13 50.81
CA VAL A 13 14.06 -12.74 50.65
C VAL A 13 15.05 -11.62 50.32
N PRO A 14 16.14 -11.43 51.09
CA PRO A 14 17.13 -10.43 50.76
C PRO A 14 17.93 -10.85 49.51
N THR A 15 18.19 -9.89 48.62
CA THR A 15 19.17 -10.04 47.54
C THR A 15 20.58 -10.17 48.12
N PHE A 16 21.55 -10.57 47.28
CA PHE A 16 22.99 -10.62 47.63
C PHE A 16 23.52 -9.31 48.25
N TYR A 17 22.87 -8.17 47.98
CA TYR A 17 23.22 -6.85 48.51
C TYR A 17 22.28 -6.37 49.65
N GLY A 18 21.52 -7.27 50.27
CA GLY A 18 20.68 -6.95 51.45
C GLY A 18 19.38 -6.22 51.15
N HIS A 19 19.05 -5.94 49.88
CA HIS A 19 17.77 -5.33 49.53
C HIS A 19 16.65 -6.38 49.50
N PRO A 20 15.50 -6.14 50.14
CA PRO A 20 14.37 -7.06 50.11
C PRO A 20 13.86 -7.24 48.67
N ILE A 21 13.77 -8.49 48.21
CA ILE A 21 13.07 -8.85 46.96
C ILE A 21 11.58 -8.59 47.21
N THR A 22 11.12 -7.41 46.81
CA THR A 22 9.68 -7.14 46.78
C THR A 22 9.07 -7.87 45.59
N PRO A 23 8.01 -8.69 45.80
CA PRO A 23 7.34 -9.40 44.73
C PRO A 23 6.85 -8.41 43.65
N LYS A 24 6.78 -8.87 42.39
CA LYS A 24 6.23 -8.07 41.29
C LYS A 24 4.73 -7.85 41.55
N LEU A 25 4.22 -6.69 41.13
CA LEU A 25 2.78 -6.43 41.13
C LEU A 25 2.07 -7.47 40.25
N THR A 26 0.92 -7.96 40.70
CA THR A 26 0.04 -8.75 39.85
C THR A 26 -0.73 -7.84 38.88
N LYS A 27 -1.25 -8.38 37.78
CA LYS A 27 -2.01 -7.59 36.79
C LYS A 27 -3.23 -6.91 37.42
N GLU A 28 -3.88 -7.54 38.39
CA GLU A 28 -5.00 -6.99 39.14
C GLU A 28 -4.57 -5.82 40.04
N GLN A 29 -3.42 -5.93 40.71
CA GLN A 29 -2.85 -4.84 41.51
C GLN A 29 -2.38 -3.68 40.63
N GLU A 30 -1.88 -3.94 39.43
CA GLU A 30 -1.53 -2.90 38.45
C GLU A 30 -2.76 -2.13 37.99
N ALA A 31 -3.84 -2.83 37.62
CA ALA A 31 -5.11 -2.20 37.24
C ALA A 31 -5.69 -1.35 38.38
N ARG A 32 -5.69 -1.89 39.61
CA ARG A 32 -6.15 -1.16 40.79
C ARG A 32 -5.26 0.04 41.13
N ALA A 33 -3.94 -0.07 40.98
CA ALA A 33 -3.03 1.06 41.17
C ALA A 33 -3.30 2.17 40.15
N ILE A 34 -3.61 1.82 38.91
CA ILE A 34 -3.94 2.76 37.83
C ILE A 34 -5.23 3.53 38.16
N GLU A 35 -6.26 2.86 38.68
CA GLU A 35 -7.51 3.49 39.17
C GLU A 35 -7.20 4.49 40.29
N LEU A 36 -6.47 4.07 41.32
CA LEU A 36 -6.14 4.92 42.48
C LEU A 36 -5.26 6.12 42.07
N PHE A 37 -4.39 5.96 41.07
CA PHE A 37 -3.64 7.08 40.49
C PHE A 37 -4.54 8.04 39.71
N ALA A 38 -5.56 7.54 39.02
CA ALA A 38 -6.55 8.39 38.32
C ALA A 38 -7.40 9.20 39.30
N GLU A 39 -7.66 8.65 40.49
CA GLU A 39 -8.31 9.35 41.63
C GLU A 39 -7.40 10.38 42.32
N GLY A 40 -6.15 10.56 41.86
CA GLY A 40 -5.21 11.55 42.39
C GLY A 40 -4.47 11.12 43.65
N MET A 41 -4.46 9.84 44.01
CA MET A 41 -3.74 9.37 45.19
C MET A 41 -2.22 9.42 45.03
N SER A 42 -1.54 9.83 46.11
CA SER A 42 -0.08 9.81 46.20
C SER A 42 0.47 8.37 46.17
N ILE A 43 1.70 8.21 45.66
CA ILE A 43 2.42 6.92 45.59
C ILE A 43 2.39 6.19 46.94
N LYS A 44 2.60 6.92 48.05
CA LYS A 44 2.60 6.37 49.40
C LYS A 44 1.22 5.81 49.79
N LYS A 45 0.14 6.52 49.47
CA LYS A 45 -1.23 6.04 49.72
C LYS A 45 -1.56 4.80 48.88
N VAL A 46 -1.25 4.82 47.58
CA VAL A 46 -1.47 3.68 46.68
C VAL A 46 -0.68 2.43 47.13
N ALA A 47 0.59 2.62 47.53
CA ALA A 47 1.41 1.55 48.09
C ALA A 47 0.83 0.97 49.38
N THR A 48 0.27 1.82 50.24
CA THR A 48 -0.38 1.41 51.49
C THR A 48 -1.68 0.64 51.20
N THR A 49 -2.52 1.13 50.29
CA THR A 49 -3.81 0.51 49.93
C THR A 49 -3.64 -0.86 49.29
N LEU A 50 -2.59 -1.03 48.47
CA LEU A 50 -2.31 -2.29 47.77
C LEU A 50 -1.33 -3.20 48.51
N GLN A 51 -0.83 -2.77 49.68
CA GLN A 51 0.17 -3.48 50.49
C GLN A 51 1.43 -3.89 49.69
N VAL A 52 1.94 -2.97 48.86
CA VAL A 52 3.11 -3.17 48.00
C VAL A 52 4.16 -2.10 48.23
N GLY A 53 5.40 -2.38 47.84
CA GLY A 53 6.50 -1.42 47.98
C GLY A 53 6.30 -0.16 47.13
N GLU A 54 6.54 1.01 47.72
CA GLU A 54 6.44 2.32 47.04
C GLU A 54 7.28 2.39 45.75
N ASN A 55 8.43 1.74 45.72
CA ASN A 55 9.30 1.69 44.55
C ASN A 55 8.62 1.00 43.34
N ARG A 56 7.79 -0.02 43.57
CA ARG A 56 7.05 -0.72 42.51
C ARG A 56 5.95 0.17 41.93
N VAL A 57 5.23 0.86 42.82
CA VAL A 57 4.17 1.81 42.48
C VAL A 57 4.75 3.02 41.73
N ARG A 58 5.92 3.53 42.14
CA ARG A 58 6.68 4.56 41.41
C ARG A 58 7.09 4.10 40.01
N THR A 59 7.70 2.91 39.92
CA THR A 59 8.12 2.33 38.63
C THR A 59 6.94 2.15 37.67
N LEU A 60 5.78 1.70 38.16
CA LEU A 60 4.55 1.58 37.37
C LEU A 60 4.10 2.94 36.82
N ARG A 61 4.06 3.96 37.68
CA ARG A 61 3.69 5.34 37.29
C ARG A 61 4.60 5.88 36.21
N ASP A 62 5.91 5.73 36.39
CA ASP A 62 6.89 6.30 35.48
C ASP A 62 6.88 5.57 34.13
N LYS A 63 6.73 4.23 34.11
CA LYS A 63 6.50 3.45 32.88
C LYS A 63 5.25 3.89 32.13
N ARG A 64 4.15 4.14 32.85
CA ARG A 64 2.91 4.63 32.25
C ARG A 64 3.09 6.00 31.62
N LYS A 65 3.71 6.94 32.34
CA LYS A 65 4.00 8.27 31.80
C LYS A 65 4.86 8.22 30.54
N THR A 66 5.87 7.35 30.50
CA THR A 66 6.68 7.17 29.29
C THR A 66 5.88 6.59 28.13
N ALA A 67 5.00 5.61 28.40
CA ALA A 67 4.15 5.01 27.39
C ALA A 67 3.10 6.01 26.84
N GLU A 68 2.48 6.80 27.71
CA GLU A 68 1.54 7.86 27.34
C GLU A 68 2.23 8.95 26.50
N ALA A 69 3.44 9.39 26.91
CA ALA A 69 4.23 10.36 26.16
C ALA A 69 4.63 9.80 24.78
N GLN A 70 4.99 8.53 24.69
CA GLN A 70 5.33 7.88 23.43
C GLN A 70 4.10 7.70 22.52
N ALA A 71 2.95 7.35 23.08
CA ALA A 71 1.68 7.26 22.36
C ALA A 71 1.25 8.63 21.81
N LEU A 72 1.35 9.69 22.63
CA LEU A 72 1.09 11.06 22.21
C LEU A 72 2.05 11.50 21.10
N PHE A 73 3.34 11.20 21.23
CA PHE A 73 4.33 11.52 20.20
C PHE A 73 4.06 10.79 18.88
N GLN A 74 3.71 9.50 18.94
CA GLN A 74 3.31 8.75 17.74
C GLN A 74 2.07 9.38 17.10
N ALA A 75 1.01 9.61 17.88
CA ALA A 75 -0.25 10.16 17.39
C ALA A 75 -0.13 11.57 16.81
N THR A 76 0.72 12.42 17.39
CA THR A 76 0.82 13.84 16.99
C THR A 76 1.89 14.11 15.95
N LYS A 77 2.95 13.28 15.87
CA LYS A 77 4.09 13.55 14.99
C LYS A 77 4.31 12.47 13.94
N ASN A 78 4.43 11.21 14.35
CA ASN A 78 4.79 10.14 13.42
C ASN A 78 3.62 9.76 12.51
N THR A 79 2.41 9.62 13.07
CA THR A 79 1.22 9.24 12.30
C THR A 79 0.85 10.30 11.26
N PRO A 80 0.79 11.61 11.57
CA PRO A 80 0.50 12.62 10.55
C PRO A 80 1.59 12.73 9.48
N ALA A 81 2.86 12.61 9.84
CA ALA A 81 3.95 12.61 8.86
C ALA A 81 3.88 11.41 7.90
N ALA A 82 3.58 10.21 8.42
CA ALA A 82 3.39 9.02 7.60
C ALA A 82 2.17 9.15 6.67
N LEU A 83 1.06 9.70 7.18
CA LEU A 83 -0.14 9.97 6.38
C LEU A 83 0.11 10.99 5.26
N ASN A 84 0.83 12.08 5.54
CA ASN A 84 1.20 13.06 4.52
C ASN A 84 2.07 12.44 3.43
N ASN A 85 3.07 11.64 3.81
CA ASN A 85 3.93 10.95 2.85
C ASN A 85 3.14 9.96 1.99
N LEU A 86 2.19 9.23 2.58
CA LEU A 86 1.30 8.33 1.84
C LEU A 86 0.40 9.10 0.87
N GLN A 87 -0.14 10.25 1.30
CA GLN A 87 -0.98 11.09 0.46
C GLN A 87 -0.20 11.68 -0.72
N GLU A 88 1.03 12.15 -0.49
CA GLU A 88 1.93 12.59 -1.57
C GLU A 88 2.27 11.46 -2.54
N GLY A 89 2.53 10.26 -2.02
CA GLY A 89 2.77 9.07 -2.83
C GLY A 89 1.56 8.73 -3.72
N LEU A 90 0.36 8.73 -3.14
CA LEU A 90 -0.89 8.49 -3.87
C LEU A 90 -1.12 9.54 -4.95
N ASN A 91 -0.90 10.83 -4.66
CA ASN A 91 -1.05 11.90 -5.65
C ASN A 91 -0.11 11.71 -6.85
N LYS A 92 1.14 11.28 -6.62
CA LYS A 92 2.09 10.96 -7.69
C LYS A 92 1.60 9.79 -8.54
N VAL A 93 1.10 8.74 -7.90
CA VAL A 93 0.55 7.57 -8.63
C VAL A 93 -0.65 7.98 -9.48
N ILE A 94 -1.57 8.77 -8.95
CA ILE A 94 -2.72 9.29 -9.70
C ILE A 94 -2.25 10.08 -10.92
N SER A 95 -1.29 10.99 -10.74
CA SER A 95 -0.75 11.78 -11.85
C SER A 95 -0.11 10.92 -12.95
N ILE A 96 0.60 9.85 -12.57
CA ILE A 96 1.19 8.91 -13.53
C ILE A 96 0.09 8.14 -14.27
N LEU A 97 -0.97 7.71 -13.57
CA LEU A 97 -2.11 7.03 -14.20
C LEU A 97 -2.82 7.93 -15.21
N ASP A 98 -3.05 9.20 -14.88
CA ASP A 98 -3.67 10.17 -15.80
C ASP A 98 -2.83 10.36 -17.08
N GLN A 99 -1.50 10.43 -16.93
CA GLN A 99 -0.58 10.49 -18.06
C GLN A 99 -0.64 9.23 -18.92
N LEU A 100 -0.68 8.04 -18.29
CA LEU A 100 -0.79 6.78 -19.01
C LEU A 100 -2.09 6.67 -19.80
N VAL A 101 -3.23 7.04 -19.20
CA VAL A 101 -4.53 7.05 -19.87
C VAL A 101 -4.52 8.00 -21.07
N THR A 102 -3.93 9.19 -20.92
CA THR A 102 -3.80 10.15 -22.02
C THR A 102 -2.92 9.61 -23.15
N ASN A 103 -1.80 8.99 -22.81
CA ASN A 103 -0.89 8.37 -23.79
C ASN A 103 -1.56 7.19 -24.51
N GLU A 104 -2.30 6.36 -23.80
CA GLU A 104 -3.06 5.25 -24.38
C GLU A 104 -4.12 5.75 -25.37
N ALA A 105 -4.85 6.80 -25.02
CA ALA A 105 -5.84 7.41 -25.91
C ALA A 105 -5.20 7.98 -27.19
N ALA A 106 -4.04 8.62 -27.06
CA ALA A 106 -3.27 9.12 -28.20
C ALA A 106 -2.79 7.98 -29.11
N GLN A 107 -2.21 6.92 -28.53
CA GLN A 107 -1.77 5.75 -29.28
C GLN A 107 -2.92 5.05 -29.99
N ASN A 108 -4.06 4.88 -29.32
CA ASN A 108 -5.26 4.30 -29.92
C ASN A 108 -5.75 5.11 -31.14
N THR A 109 -5.64 6.44 -31.07
CA THR A 109 -6.00 7.33 -32.19
C THR A 109 -5.05 7.13 -33.37
N GLU A 110 -3.75 7.05 -33.13
CA GLU A 110 -2.75 6.81 -34.17
C GLU A 110 -2.91 5.43 -34.81
N ILE A 111 -3.14 4.38 -34.02
CA ILE A 111 -3.44 3.03 -34.52
C ILE A 111 -4.66 3.04 -35.45
N ARG A 112 -5.73 3.74 -35.07
CA ARG A 112 -6.93 3.87 -35.91
C ARG A 112 -6.62 4.57 -37.24
N LYS A 113 -5.82 5.64 -37.23
CA LYS A 113 -5.39 6.34 -38.46
C LYS A 113 -4.56 5.42 -39.35
N MET A 114 -3.59 4.71 -38.77
CA MET A 114 -2.75 3.74 -39.49
C MET A 114 -3.58 2.63 -40.12
N ASN A 115 -4.52 2.05 -39.39
CA ASN A 115 -5.40 1.00 -39.90
C ASN A 115 -6.24 1.48 -41.10
N LYS A 116 -6.76 2.71 -41.03
CA LYS A 116 -7.49 3.31 -42.15
C LYS A 116 -6.59 3.53 -43.37
N ALA A 117 -5.35 3.97 -43.16
CA ALA A 117 -4.37 4.13 -44.24
C ALA A 117 -3.98 2.78 -44.87
N LEU A 118 -3.74 1.75 -44.06
CA LEU A 118 -3.46 0.39 -44.52
C LEU A 118 -4.63 -0.18 -45.33
N PHE A 119 -5.86 0.01 -44.86
CA PHE A 119 -7.05 -0.40 -45.61
C PHE A 119 -7.13 0.27 -46.98
N ARG A 120 -6.97 1.60 -47.05
CA ARG A 120 -6.95 2.34 -48.32
C ARG A 120 -5.88 1.82 -49.27
N ARG A 121 -4.66 1.64 -48.79
CA ARG A 121 -3.54 1.10 -49.58
C ARG A 121 -3.82 -0.32 -50.07
N SER A 122 -4.45 -1.16 -49.25
CA SER A 122 -4.86 -2.51 -49.63
C SER A 122 -5.89 -2.48 -50.76
N THR A 123 -6.92 -1.63 -50.64
CA THR A 123 -7.94 -1.47 -51.69
C THR A 123 -7.36 -0.95 -53.01
N GLU A 124 -6.44 0.02 -52.94
CA GLU A 124 -5.77 0.57 -54.10
C GLU A 124 -4.88 -0.47 -54.79
N ASN A 125 -4.09 -1.22 -54.01
CA ASN A 125 -3.30 -2.34 -54.55
C ASN A 125 -4.16 -3.39 -55.25
N LYS A 126 -5.35 -3.71 -54.70
CA LYS A 126 -6.28 -4.63 -55.34
C LYS A 126 -6.74 -4.08 -56.70
N ARG A 127 -7.16 -2.81 -56.75
CA ARG A 127 -7.58 -2.15 -57.99
C ARG A 127 -6.46 -2.08 -59.03
N LEU A 128 -5.23 -1.80 -58.61
CA LEU A 128 -4.07 -1.80 -59.49
C LEU A 128 -3.80 -3.18 -60.08
N ARG A 129 -3.90 -4.25 -59.27
CA ARG A 129 -3.76 -5.64 -59.76
C ARG A 129 -4.82 -6.00 -60.79
N GLU A 130 -6.08 -5.61 -60.55
CA GLU A 130 -7.18 -5.79 -61.49
C GLU A 130 -6.93 -5.03 -62.81
N THR A 131 -6.48 -3.77 -62.71
CA THR A 131 -6.13 -2.94 -63.87
C THR A 131 -5.00 -3.58 -64.70
N VAL A 132 -3.95 -4.06 -64.05
CA VAL A 132 -2.83 -4.75 -64.72
C VAL A 132 -3.32 -6.04 -65.39
N ALA A 133 -4.21 -6.80 -64.76
CA ALA A 133 -4.79 -8.00 -65.34
C ALA A 133 -5.62 -7.69 -66.58
N GLN A 134 -6.43 -6.63 -66.53
CA GLN A 134 -7.23 -6.17 -67.67
C GLN A 134 -6.36 -5.70 -68.83
N GLN A 135 -5.37 -4.84 -68.56
CA GLN A 135 -4.43 -4.37 -69.59
C GLN A 135 -3.68 -5.52 -70.27
N LYS A 136 -3.32 -6.57 -69.53
CA LYS A 136 -2.73 -7.79 -70.12
C LYS A 136 -3.71 -8.55 -70.99
N ALA A 137 -5.00 -8.60 -70.63
CA ALA A 137 -6.03 -9.20 -71.46
C ALA A 137 -6.24 -8.40 -72.76
N ASP A 138 -6.42 -7.09 -72.64
CA ASP A 138 -6.59 -6.18 -73.78
C ASP A 138 -5.40 -6.26 -74.75
N LEU A 139 -4.17 -6.32 -74.22
CA LEU A 139 -2.97 -6.47 -75.04
C LEU A 139 -2.93 -7.82 -75.78
N ARG A 140 -3.40 -8.91 -75.16
CA ARG A 140 -3.51 -10.22 -75.85
C ARG A 140 -4.58 -10.18 -76.94
N ASP A 141 -5.71 -9.55 -76.68
CA ASP A 141 -6.80 -9.47 -77.65
C ASP A 141 -6.42 -8.58 -78.83
N LEU A 142 -5.73 -7.46 -78.57
CA LEU A 142 -5.18 -6.61 -79.62
C LEU A 142 -4.14 -7.38 -80.45
N LYS A 143 -3.26 -8.17 -79.81
CA LYS A 143 -2.30 -9.06 -80.49
C LYS A 143 -2.98 -10.04 -81.43
N ARG A 144 -4.03 -10.70 -80.96
CA ARG A 144 -4.84 -11.62 -81.77
C ARG A 144 -5.51 -10.90 -82.93
N PHE A 145 -6.11 -9.73 -82.67
CA PHE A 145 -6.78 -8.93 -83.70
C PHE A 145 -5.82 -8.47 -84.80
N TYR A 146 -4.66 -7.92 -84.43
CA TYR A 146 -3.63 -7.49 -85.37
C TYR A 146 -3.15 -8.63 -86.27
N HIS A 147 -2.84 -9.79 -85.67
CA HIS A 147 -2.45 -10.98 -86.43
C HIS A 147 -3.58 -11.43 -87.36
N GLY A 148 -4.83 -11.47 -86.88
CA GLY A 148 -5.99 -11.83 -87.71
C GLY A 148 -6.24 -10.87 -88.89
N LYS A 149 -5.88 -9.59 -88.76
CA LYS A 149 -6.02 -8.59 -89.83
C LYS A 149 -4.86 -8.54 -90.81
N THR A 150 -3.64 -8.75 -90.34
CA THR A 150 -2.41 -8.52 -91.14
C THR A 150 -1.68 -9.80 -91.53
N GLY A 151 -1.98 -10.93 -90.89
CA GLY A 151 -1.27 -12.20 -91.05
C GLY A 151 0.16 -12.20 -90.52
N ARG A 152 0.57 -11.15 -89.79
CA ARG A 152 1.92 -10.98 -89.24
C ARG A 152 1.89 -11.09 -87.71
N GLU A 153 2.96 -11.63 -87.14
CA GLU A 153 3.16 -11.58 -85.69
C GLU A 153 3.39 -10.14 -85.21
N TRP A 154 2.90 -9.84 -84.00
CA TRP A 154 3.06 -8.55 -83.36
C TRP A 154 4.46 -8.47 -82.73
N LEU A 155 5.25 -7.44 -83.09
CA LEU A 155 6.60 -7.12 -82.57
C LEU A 155 6.68 -6.90 -81.05
#